data_AF-A0A9D7Z3V1-F1
#
_entry.id   AF-A0A9D7Z3V1-F1
#
_cell.length_a   1.000
_cell.length_b   1.000
_cell.length_c   1.000
_cell.angle_alpha   90.00
_cell.angle_beta   90.00
_cell.angle_gamma   90.00
#
_symmetry.space_group_name_H-M   'P 1'
#
loop_
_entity.id
_entity.type
_entity.pdbx_description
1 polymer ?
#
loop_
_entity_poly.entity_id
_entity_poly.type
_entity_poly.pdbx_seq_one_letter_code
_entity_poly.pdbx_strand_id
1 'polypeptide(L)'
;MSSQQKSSTILAILATIRLVHFFLPPYSPQINRIEDEWLHLKRYELSSQIFDDEYELAIALIETIENRANNGNYSVERGCLLVRKGLSCNCYLL
;
A
#
# COMPACT_ATOMS: atom_id res chain seq x y z
N MET A 1 6.76 5.60 28.12
CA MET A 1 7.02 4.87 26.85
C MET A 1 5.79 4.03 26.56
N SER A 2 4.86 4.50 25.73
CA SER A 2 3.64 3.74 25.45
C SER A 2 3.98 2.57 24.51
N SER A 3 3.87 1.35 25.01
CA SER A 3 3.88 0.16 24.15
C SER A 3 2.69 0.27 23.21
N GLN A 4 2.92 0.25 21.90
CA GLN A 4 1.85 0.10 20.93
C GLN A 4 1.22 -1.29 21.13
N GLN A 5 0.06 -1.34 21.76
CA GLN A 5 -0.63 -2.59 22.04
C GLN A 5 -1.38 -3.02 20.78
N LYS A 6 -0.83 -4.00 20.06
CA LYS A 6 -1.46 -4.57 18.86
C LYS A 6 -2.60 -5.51 19.28
N SER A 7 -3.71 -5.47 18.55
CA SER A 7 -4.87 -6.34 18.80
C SER A 7 -4.48 -7.82 18.66
N SER A 8 -4.86 -8.64 19.64
CA SER A 8 -4.63 -10.09 19.64
C SER A 8 -5.31 -10.78 18.45
N THR A 9 -6.47 -10.28 18.01
CA THR A 9 -7.19 -10.80 16.83
C THR A 9 -6.37 -10.61 15.56
N ILE A 10 -5.76 -9.44 15.38
CA ILE A 10 -4.95 -9.15 14.19
C ILE A 10 -3.71 -10.05 14.18
N LEU A 11 -3.05 -10.22 15.32
CA LEU A 11 -1.89 -11.11 15.45
C LEU A 11 -2.25 -12.57 15.14
N ALA A 12 -3.42 -13.03 15.58
CA ALA A 12 -3.91 -14.39 15.29
C ALA A 12 -4.21 -14.58 13.79
N ILE A 13 -4.80 -13.58 13.13
CA ILE A 13 -5.05 -13.62 11.68
C ILE A 13 -3.71 -13.72 10.94
N LEU A 14 -2.75 -12.84 11.23
CA LEU A 14 -1.42 -12.83 10.60
C LEU A 14 -0.70 -14.18 10.73
N ALA A 15 -0.77 -14.81 11.92
CA ALA A 15 -0.21 -16.14 12.14
C ALA A 15 -0.92 -17.23 11.33
N THR A 16 -2.25 -17.14 11.19
CA THR A 16 -3.07 -18.10 10.42
C THR A 16 -2.77 -18.03 8.93
N ILE A 17 -2.67 -16.83 8.37
CA ILE A 17 -2.36 -16.62 6.94
C ILE A 17 -0.85 -16.66 6.63
N ARG A 18 -0.01 -16.96 7.63
CA ARG A 18 1.47 -17.03 7.55
C ARG A 18 2.10 -15.79 6.90
N LEU A 19 1.65 -14.61 7.30
CA LEU A 19 2.17 -13.35 6.79
C LEU A 19 3.28 -12.83 7.71
N VAL A 20 4.42 -12.47 7.13
CA VAL A 20 5.56 -11.93 7.87
C VAL A 20 5.28 -10.47 8.22
N HIS A 21 5.43 -10.12 9.49
CA HIS A 21 5.21 -8.76 9.96
C HIS A 21 6.55 -8.07 10.22
N PHE A 22 6.80 -6.94 9.55
CA PHE A 22 7.95 -6.10 9.79
C PHE A 22 7.74 -5.21 11.03
N PHE A 23 8.79 -4.99 11.81
CA PHE A 23 8.75 -4.09 12.96
C PHE A 23 9.02 -2.65 12.51
N LEU A 24 8.05 -1.77 12.72
CA LEU A 24 8.22 -0.33 12.55
C LEU A 24 8.28 0.34 13.94
N PRO A 25 9.38 1.03 14.31
CA PRO A 25 9.43 1.82 15.54
C PRO A 25 8.38 2.94 15.54
N PRO A 26 7.92 3.35 16.74
CA PRO A 26 6.91 4.40 16.85
C PRO A 26 7.42 5.73 16.27
N TYR A 27 6.52 6.52 15.71
CA TYR A 27 6.79 7.86 15.16
C TYR A 27 7.92 7.91 14.12
N SER A 28 8.10 6.84 13.35
CA SER A 28 9.18 6.73 12.37
C SER A 28 8.62 6.62 10.94
N PRO A 29 7.91 7.65 10.41
CA PRO A 29 7.40 7.62 9.05
C PRO A 29 8.53 7.61 8.00
N GLN A 30 9.71 8.12 8.33
CA GLN A 30 10.86 8.23 7.40
C GLN A 30 11.41 6.86 6.96
N ILE A 31 11.13 5.80 7.72
CA ILE A 31 11.52 4.43 7.38
C ILE A 31 10.34 3.62 6.82
N ASN A 32 9.15 4.21 6.73
CA ASN A 32 7.96 3.59 6.14
C ASN A 32 7.83 4.03 4.67
N ARG A 33 8.36 3.22 3.75
CA ARG A 33 8.44 3.58 2.31
C ARG A 33 7.09 3.92 1.67
N ILE A 34 5.97 3.43 2.20
CA ILE A 34 4.64 3.76 1.68
C ILE A 34 4.31 5.25 1.83
N GLU A 35 4.90 5.95 2.81
CA GLU A 35 4.67 7.38 3.01
C GLU A 35 5.17 8.21 1.82
N ASP A 36 6.31 7.83 1.25
CA ASP A 36 6.85 8.46 0.04
C ASP A 36 5.95 8.19 -1.17
N GLU A 37 5.47 6.96 -1.33
CA GLU A 37 4.55 6.60 -2.42
C GLU A 37 3.25 7.43 -2.37
N TRP A 38 2.66 7.59 -1.17
CA TRP A 38 1.50 8.45 -0.94
C TRP A 38 1.80 9.92 -1.20
N LEU A 39 2.98 10.40 -0.81
CA LEU A 39 3.41 11.76 -1.08
C LEU A 39 3.47 12.04 -2.57
N HIS A 40 4.09 11.14 -3.34
CA HIS A 40 4.18 11.25 -4.78
C HIS A 40 2.81 11.22 -5.44
N LEU A 41 1.93 10.32 -4.98
CA LEU A 41 0.58 10.16 -5.54
C LEU A 41 -0.24 11.43 -5.39
N LYS A 42 -0.24 12.01 -4.19
CA LYS A 42 -0.95 13.26 -3.91
C LYS A 42 -0.35 14.47 -4.63
N ARG A 43 0.99 14.55 -4.73
CA ARG A 43 1.66 15.76 -5.25
C ARG A 43 1.79 15.82 -6.77
N TYR A 44 1.86 14.67 -7.44
CA TYR A 44 2.21 14.65 -8.86
C TYR A 44 1.15 14.02 -9.75
N GLU A 45 0.33 13.12 -9.21
CA GLU A 45 -0.61 12.35 -10.06
C GLU A 45 -2.06 12.75 -9.84
N LEU A 46 -2.46 12.91 -8.57
CA LEU A 46 -3.76 13.46 -8.22
C LEU A 46 -3.74 14.98 -8.03
N SER A 47 -2.57 15.61 -8.20
CA SER A 47 -2.47 17.06 -8.11
C SER A 47 -3.35 17.72 -9.15
N SER A 48 -3.99 18.83 -8.77
CA SER A 48 -4.83 19.64 -9.65
C SER A 48 -6.16 18.99 -10.05
N GLN A 49 -6.52 17.86 -9.44
CA GLN A 49 -7.87 17.28 -9.54
C GLN A 49 -8.71 17.72 -8.34
N ILE A 50 -9.97 18.05 -8.60
CA ILE A 50 -11.00 18.26 -7.58
C ILE A 50 -12.01 17.13 -7.77
N PHE A 51 -12.44 16.52 -6.67
CA PHE A 51 -13.39 15.41 -6.67
C PHE A 51 -14.66 15.88 -5.99
N ASP A 52 -15.81 15.54 -6.57
CA ASP A 52 -17.10 15.94 -6.01
C ASP A 52 -17.50 15.05 -4.82
N ASP A 53 -17.07 13.79 -4.83
CA ASP A 53 -17.32 12.82 -3.77
C ASP A 53 -16.18 11.80 -3.57
N GLU A 54 -16.30 10.96 -2.54
CA GLU A 54 -15.32 9.92 -2.22
C GLU A 54 -15.26 8.80 -3.28
N TYR A 55 -16.34 8.59 -4.04
CA TYR A 55 -16.37 7.57 -5.09
C TYR A 55 -15.51 8.00 -6.27
N GLU A 56 -15.63 9.24 -6.74
CA GLU A 56 -14.76 9.81 -7.78
C GLU A 56 -13.29 9.77 -7.38
N LEU A 57 -12.98 10.16 -6.14
CA LEU A 57 -11.62 10.06 -5.61
C LEU A 57 -11.11 8.61 -5.63
N ALA A 58 -11.94 7.65 -5.24
CA ALA A 58 -11.56 6.23 -5.23
C ALA A 58 -11.28 5.69 -6.63
N ILE A 59 -12.09 6.08 -7.63
CA ILE A 59 -11.86 5.69 -9.03
C ILE A 59 -10.56 6.30 -9.55
N ALA A 60 -10.35 7.60 -9.36
CA ALA A 60 -9.14 8.28 -9.79
C ALA A 60 -7.87 7.69 -9.14
N LEU A 61 -7.96 7.31 -7.86
CA LEU A 61 -6.89 6.62 -7.15
C LEU A 61 -6.55 5.26 -7.79
N ILE A 62 -7.57 4.43 -8.07
CA ILE A 62 -7.39 3.11 -8.68
C ILE A 62 -6.73 3.25 -10.05
N GLU A 63 -7.26 4.13 -10.91
CA GLU A 63 -6.72 4.37 -12.25
C GLU A 63 -5.26 4.85 -12.19
N THR A 64 -4.96 5.74 -11.26
CA THR A 64 -3.60 6.24 -11.05
C THR A 64 -2.62 5.12 -10.67
N ILE A 65 -3.03 4.23 -9.76
CA ILE A 65 -2.21 3.08 -9.33
C ILE A 65 -2.02 2.08 -10.48
N GLU A 66 -3.07 1.81 -11.26
CA GLU A 66 -3.00 0.93 -12.44
C GLU A 66 -2.09 1.52 -13.53
N ASN A 67 -2.16 2.83 -13.76
CA ASN A 67 -1.28 3.53 -14.69
C ASN A 67 0.19 3.48 -14.26
N ARG A 68 0.49 3.72 -12.99
CA ARG A 68 1.85 3.52 -12.43
C ARG A 68 2.37 2.12 -12.71
N ALA A 69 1.52 1.11 -12.51
CA ALA A 69 1.90 -0.28 -12.68
C ALA A 69 2.18 -0.67 -14.13
N ASN A 70 1.33 -0.21 -15.05
CA ASN A 70 1.56 -0.37 -16.48
C ASN A 70 2.89 0.27 -16.90
N ASN A 71 3.18 1.48 -16.41
CA ASN A 71 4.45 2.17 -16.68
C ASN A 71 5.67 1.46 -16.05
N GLY A 72 5.51 0.89 -14.85
CA GLY A 72 6.54 0.15 -14.12
C GLY A 72 6.67 -1.33 -14.48
N ASN A 73 5.86 -1.82 -15.43
CA ASN A 73 5.77 -3.23 -15.84
C ASN A 73 5.49 -4.21 -14.68
N TYR A 74 4.62 -3.83 -13.76
CA TYR A 74 4.07 -4.71 -12.73
C TYR A 74 2.53 -4.74 -12.83
N SER A 75 1.91 -5.77 -12.27
CA SER A 75 0.45 -5.86 -12.12
C SER A 75 0.04 -5.48 -10.71
N VAL A 76 -1.11 -4.82 -10.62
CA VAL A 76 -1.76 -4.48 -9.35
C VAL A 76 -2.87 -5.48 -9.15
N GLU A 77 -2.87 -6.12 -7.99
CA GLU A 77 -3.99 -6.93 -7.54
C GLU A 77 -4.59 -6.24 -6.33
N ARG A 78 -5.92 -6.09 -6.31
CA ARG A 78 -6.60 -5.49 -5.17
C ARG A 78 -6.37 -6.36 -3.93
N GLY A 79 -5.53 -5.88 -3.00
CA GLY A 79 -5.14 -6.60 -1.80
C GLY A 79 -3.72 -7.18 -1.79
N CYS A 80 -2.95 -7.17 -2.88
CA CYS A 80 -1.50 -7.40 -2.84
C CYS A 80 -0.75 -6.17 -3.37
N LEU A 81 0.17 -5.65 -2.53
CA LEU A 81 1.13 -4.64 -2.93
C LEU A 81 2.19 -5.31 -3.82
N LEU A 82 1.99 -5.21 -5.14
CA LEU A 82 2.88 -5.60 -6.24
C LEU A 82 2.88 -7.09 -6.62
N VAL A 83 2.42 -7.39 -7.85
CA VAL A 83 2.63 -8.68 -8.53
C VAL A 83 3.52 -8.42 -9.75
N ARG A 84 4.72 -9.00 -9.83
CA ARG A 84 5.51 -8.93 -11.08
C ARG A 84 4.87 -9.85 -12.13
N LYS A 85 4.66 -9.34 -13.35
CA LYS A 85 4.16 -10.16 -14.46
C LYS A 85 5.13 -11.31 -14.73
N GLY A 86 4.65 -12.55 -14.63
CA GLY A 86 5.40 -13.77 -14.97
C GLY A 86 5.91 -14.61 -13.80
N LEU A 87 5.67 -14.24 -12.54
CA LEU A 87 5.96 -15.09 -11.38
C LEU A 87 4.65 -15.42 -10.64
N SER A 88 4.40 -16.71 -10.46
CA SER A 88 3.36 -17.23 -9.56
C SER A 88 3.48 -16.53 -8.20
N CYS A 89 2.34 -16.03 -7.71
CA CYS A 89 2.22 -15.19 -6.51
C CYS A 89 3.16 -15.64 -5.39
N ASN A 90 4.21 -14.86 -5.20
CA ASN A 90 4.96 -14.78 -3.96
C ASN A 90 4.97 -13.30 -3.63
N CYS A 91 3.99 -12.86 -2.83
CA CYS A 91 3.95 -11.49 -2.30
C CYS A 91 5.11 -11.36 -1.29
N TYR A 92 6.33 -11.17 -1.78
CA TYR A 92 7.43 -10.63 -0.99
C TYR A 92 7.26 -9.11 -0.99
N LEU A 93 6.63 -8.59 0.07
CA LEU A 93 6.80 -7.19 0.43
C LEU A 93 8.30 -6.97 0.71
N LEU A 94 8.91 -6.03 -0.01
CA LEU A 94 10.21 -5.44 0.33
C LEU A 94 10.12 -4.69 1.66
#